data_AF-A0A9D1UHK8-F1
#
_entry.id   AF-A0A9D1UHK8-F1
#
_cell.length_a   1.000
_cell.length_b   1.000
_cell.length_c   1.000
_cell.angle_alpha   90.00
_cell.angle_beta   90.00
_cell.angle_gamma   90.00
#
_symmetry.space_group_name_H-M   'P 1'
#
loop_
_entity.id
_entity.type
_entity.pdbx_description
1 polymer ?
#
loop_
_entity_poly.entity_id
_entity_poly.type
_entity_poly.pdbx_seq_one_letter_code
_entity_poly.pdbx_strand_id
1 'polypeptide(L)'
;MKKFSIFFAFVLIAGMTCNAQLFKFGISAGLGDQAPIFEGSLSDKAPVRAGATAEFILPIIGLGVEGSLLYENSPLMYANTSMFTDRYSFLKIPVAVKWRIGIPLVKVFLTLGPYYSMSWDKDLKNSVNEDSFSFFGLETSVGAEILNKIHVRIGYNYPLFSDTQKVVYDRNSSIFLGLGYWF
;
A
#
# COMPACT_ATOMS: atom_id res chain seq x y z
N MET A 1 8.54 -22.11 18.61
CA MET A 1 8.29 -20.65 18.74
C MET A 1 9.54 -19.83 19.09
N LYS A 2 10.44 -20.26 20.00
CA LYS A 2 11.64 -19.48 20.38
C LYS A 2 12.65 -19.24 19.24
N LYS A 3 12.82 -20.19 18.31
CA LYS A 3 13.77 -20.08 17.18
C LYS A 3 13.38 -19.01 16.15
N PHE A 4 12.08 -18.78 15.94
CA PHE A 4 11.56 -17.76 15.03
C PHE A 4 11.74 -16.35 15.62
N SER A 5 11.57 -16.22 16.93
CA SER A 5 11.81 -14.98 17.67
C SER A 5 13.29 -14.60 17.71
N ILE A 6 14.20 -15.57 17.84
CA ILE A 6 15.65 -15.34 17.77
C ILE A 6 16.08 -14.95 16.35
N PHE A 7 15.55 -15.59 15.30
CA PHE A 7 15.84 -15.20 13.92
C PHE A 7 15.35 -13.78 13.61
N PHE A 8 14.14 -13.42 14.07
CA PHE A 8 13.59 -12.07 13.94
C PHE A 8 14.42 -11.03 14.71
N ALA A 9 14.86 -11.36 15.93
CA ALA A 9 15.78 -10.51 16.71
C ALA A 9 17.16 -10.38 16.04
N PHE A 10 17.66 -11.45 15.41
CA PHE A 10 18.94 -11.42 14.70
C PHE A 10 18.86 -10.58 13.42
N VAL A 11 17.74 -10.61 12.71
CA VAL A 11 17.45 -9.72 11.56
C VAL A 11 17.34 -8.26 12.01
N LEU A 12 16.71 -8.00 13.16
CA LEU A 12 16.61 -6.65 13.73
C LEU A 12 17.97 -6.09 14.17
N ILE A 13 18.85 -6.93 14.75
CA ILE A 13 20.17 -6.50 15.23
C ILE A 13 21.18 -6.41 14.06
N ALA A 14 21.12 -7.32 13.08
CA ALA A 14 21.96 -7.26 11.88
C ALA A 14 21.58 -6.10 10.93
N GLY A 15 20.35 -5.59 11.03
CA GLY A 15 19.93 -4.36 10.34
C GLY A 15 20.61 -3.10 10.88
N MET A 16 21.16 -3.11 12.10
CA MET A 16 21.72 -1.93 12.76
C MET A 16 23.10 -1.51 12.22
N THR A 17 23.76 -2.36 11.42
CA THR A 17 25.08 -2.05 10.82
C THR A 17 25.01 -1.82 9.30
N CYS A 18 23.82 -1.83 8.71
CA CYS A 18 23.66 -1.48 7.32
C CYS A 18 23.84 0.05 7.18
N ASN A 19 24.83 0.44 6.37
CA ASN A 19 25.15 1.84 6.05
C ASN A 19 23.87 2.69 5.91
N ALA A 20 23.77 3.81 6.65
CA ALA A 20 22.56 4.66 6.75
C ALA A 20 22.04 5.24 5.42
N GLN A 21 22.73 4.98 4.31
CA GLN A 21 22.32 5.35 2.96
C GLN A 21 21.55 4.26 2.22
N LEU A 22 21.69 2.99 2.64
CA LEU A 22 21.10 1.84 1.97
C LEU A 22 19.66 1.61 2.43
N PHE A 23 19.42 1.73 3.73
CA PHE A 23 18.11 1.53 4.32
C PHE A 23 17.53 2.88 4.77
N LYS A 24 16.28 3.17 4.41
CA LYS A 24 15.54 4.31 4.95
C LYS A 24 14.21 3.85 5.49
N PHE A 25 13.83 4.42 6.62
CA PHE A 25 12.50 4.30 7.18
C PHE A 25 11.73 5.59 6.96
N GLY A 26 10.42 5.49 6.79
CA GLY A 26 9.58 6.63 6.47
C GLY A 26 8.12 6.37 6.80
N ILE A 27 7.33 7.41 6.63
CA ILE A 27 5.87 7.35 6.65
C ILE A 27 5.35 7.79 5.28
N SER A 28 4.22 7.22 4.87
CA SER A 28 3.54 7.59 3.63
C SER A 28 2.05 7.69 3.90
N ALA A 29 1.45 8.76 3.39
CA ALA A 29 0.02 8.96 3.36
C ALA A 29 -0.41 9.25 1.93
N GLY A 30 -1.66 8.96 1.57
CA GLY A 30 -2.14 9.16 0.23
C GLY A 30 -3.65 9.15 0.13
N LEU A 31 -4.13 9.57 -1.03
CA LEU A 31 -5.53 9.66 -1.41
C LEU A 31 -5.68 8.88 -2.71
N GLY A 32 -6.66 7.98 -2.77
CA GLY A 32 -7.05 7.30 -3.99
C GLY A 32 -8.15 8.05 -4.72
N ASP A 33 -8.46 7.62 -5.94
CA ASP A 33 -9.61 8.10 -6.70
C ASP A 33 -10.92 7.54 -6.13
N GLN A 34 -12.03 8.26 -6.37
CA GLN A 34 -13.37 7.79 -6.03
C GLN A 34 -13.69 6.56 -6.90
N ALA A 35 -14.21 5.49 -6.29
CA ALA A 35 -14.79 4.36 -7.04
C ALA A 35 -15.92 4.87 -7.97
N PRO A 36 -16.25 4.16 -9.07
CA PRO A 36 -16.73 4.74 -10.31
C PRO A 36 -18.04 5.53 -10.18
N ILE A 37 -18.10 6.58 -10.99
CA ILE A 37 -19.26 7.43 -11.25
C ILE A 37 -20.39 6.57 -11.84
N PHE A 38 -21.25 6.00 -11.01
CA PHE A 38 -22.57 5.55 -11.44
C PHE A 38 -23.61 6.06 -10.45
N GLU A 39 -24.44 6.96 -10.97
CA GLU A 39 -25.74 7.39 -10.43
C GLU A 39 -25.76 7.87 -8.98
N GLY A 40 -25.56 9.18 -8.82
CA GLY A 40 -26.56 9.97 -8.09
C GLY A 40 -26.61 9.81 -6.57
N SER A 41 -25.50 9.60 -5.87
CA SER A 41 -25.41 9.98 -4.46
C SER A 41 -23.96 10.20 -4.01
N LEU A 42 -23.65 11.47 -3.74
CA LEU A 42 -22.36 11.95 -3.25
C LEU A 42 -22.12 11.45 -1.81
N SER A 43 -21.38 10.35 -1.64
CA SER A 43 -20.68 10.07 -0.38
C SER A 43 -19.22 10.53 -0.49
N ASP A 44 -19.10 11.85 -0.44
CA ASP A 44 -18.04 12.82 -0.75
C ASP A 44 -16.60 12.65 -0.21
N LYS A 45 -16.07 11.46 0.12
CA LYS A 45 -14.65 11.38 0.61
C LYS A 45 -13.82 10.28 -0.05
N ALA A 46 -12.73 10.73 -0.69
CA ALA A 46 -11.75 9.89 -1.36
C ALA A 46 -11.14 8.86 -0.40
N PRO A 47 -10.83 7.64 -0.85
CA PRO A 47 -10.18 6.65 -0.01
C PRO A 47 -8.83 7.17 0.47
N VAL A 48 -8.59 7.09 1.78
CA VAL A 48 -7.37 7.58 2.43
C VAL A 48 -6.51 6.39 2.80
N ARG A 49 -5.21 6.46 2.48
CA ARG A 49 -4.19 5.50 2.90
C ARG A 49 -3.15 6.18 3.77
N ALA A 50 -2.72 5.56 4.85
CA ALA A 50 -1.65 6.08 5.69
C ALA A 50 -0.89 4.94 6.37
N GLY A 51 0.43 5.06 6.49
CA GLY A 51 1.21 4.07 7.20
C GLY A 51 2.71 4.24 7.11
N ALA A 52 3.41 3.19 7.53
CA ALA A 52 4.86 3.16 7.60
C ALA A 52 5.44 2.56 6.30
N THR A 53 6.58 3.07 5.87
CA THR A 53 7.28 2.63 4.67
C THR A 53 8.76 2.42 4.98
N ALA A 54 9.35 1.38 4.44
CA ALA A 54 10.77 1.13 4.52
C ALA A 54 11.31 0.82 3.13
N GLU A 55 12.49 1.33 2.82
CA GLU A 55 13.16 1.05 1.56
C GLU A 55 14.59 0.58 1.80
N PHE A 56 15.06 -0.29 0.92
CA PHE A 56 16.43 -0.71 0.81
C PHE A 56 16.91 -0.51 -0.62
N ILE A 57 17.83 0.42 -0.87
CA ILE A 57 18.30 0.79 -2.21
C ILE A 57 19.82 0.61 -2.33
N LEU A 58 20.23 -0.09 -3.38
CA LEU A 58 21.63 -0.25 -3.74
C LEU A 58 22.14 1.02 -4.44
N PRO A 59 23.25 1.62 -3.98
CA PRO A 59 23.69 2.95 -4.40
C PRO A 59 24.34 2.94 -5.78
N ILE A 60 24.81 1.77 -6.23
CA ILE A 60 25.53 1.60 -7.50
C ILE A 60 24.55 1.73 -8.69
N ILE A 61 23.37 1.13 -8.57
CA ILE A 61 22.39 1.05 -9.68
C ILE A 61 21.06 1.75 -9.34
N GLY A 62 20.90 2.24 -8.11
CA GLY A 62 19.66 2.88 -7.64
C GLY A 62 18.48 1.93 -7.53
N LEU A 63 18.69 0.62 -7.69
CA LEU A 63 17.67 -0.41 -7.61
C LEU A 63 17.56 -0.95 -6.19
N GLY A 64 16.34 -1.18 -5.76
CA GLY A 64 16.04 -1.56 -4.39
C GLY A 64 14.66 -2.18 -4.25
N VAL A 65 14.30 -2.41 -3.00
CA VAL A 65 12.98 -2.88 -2.60
C VAL A 65 12.37 -1.89 -1.62
N GLU A 66 11.08 -1.66 -1.75
CA GLU A 66 10.28 -0.83 -0.86
C GLU A 66 9.15 -1.70 -0.31
N GLY A 67 9.08 -1.81 1.01
CA GLY A 67 7.98 -2.46 1.72
C GLY A 67 7.20 -1.40 2.50
N SER A 68 5.89 -1.41 2.37
CA SER A 68 5.03 -0.52 3.17
C SER A 68 3.97 -1.30 3.94
N LEU A 69 3.52 -0.72 5.03
CA LEU A 69 2.36 -1.17 5.80
C LEU A 69 1.41 0.01 5.86
N LEU A 70 0.35 -0.04 5.06
CA LEU A 70 -0.62 1.03 4.86
C LEU A 70 -1.98 0.61 5.41
N TYR A 71 -2.59 1.48 6.18
CA TYR A 71 -3.99 1.40 6.55
C TYR A 71 -4.80 2.19 5.53
N GLU A 72 -5.74 1.54 4.84
CA GLU A 72 -6.57 2.12 3.79
C GLU A 72 -8.05 2.04 4.18
N ASN A 73 -8.76 3.16 4.14
CA ASN A 73 -10.20 3.21 4.28
C ASN A 73 -10.83 3.31 2.89
N SER A 74 -11.43 2.22 2.42
CA SER A 74 -12.05 2.16 1.10
C SER A 74 -13.54 1.80 1.20
N PRO A 75 -14.44 2.48 0.46
CA PRO A 75 -15.83 2.04 0.36
C PRO A 75 -15.91 0.74 -0.44
N LEU A 76 -16.58 -0.30 0.08
CA LEU A 76 -16.99 -1.45 -0.74
C LEU A 76 -18.50 -1.37 -0.98
N MET A 77 -18.92 -1.64 -2.21
CA MET A 77 -20.34 -1.79 -2.56
C MET A 77 -20.67 -3.28 -2.70
N TYR A 78 -21.76 -3.73 -2.08
CA TYR A 78 -22.30 -5.09 -2.22
C TYR A 78 -23.48 -5.09 -3.20
N ALA A 79 -23.49 -6.01 -4.15
CA ALA A 79 -24.47 -6.04 -5.25
C ALA A 79 -25.88 -6.55 -4.89
N ASN A 80 -26.16 -7.01 -3.66
CA ASN A 80 -27.40 -7.77 -3.40
C ASN A 80 -28.28 -7.30 -2.23
N THR A 81 -27.97 -6.17 -1.59
CA THR A 81 -28.86 -5.58 -0.58
C THR A 81 -28.67 -4.08 -0.59
N SER A 82 -29.79 -3.36 -0.61
CA SER A 82 -29.97 -1.92 -0.33
C SER A 82 -28.71 -1.18 0.11
N MET A 83 -28.30 -0.18 -0.67
CA MET A 83 -27.19 0.75 -0.46
C MET A 83 -26.83 0.99 1.02
N PHE A 84 -25.94 0.17 1.58
CA PHE A 84 -25.20 0.50 2.78
C PHE A 84 -23.78 0.88 2.35
N THR A 85 -23.49 2.17 2.39
CA THR A 85 -22.15 2.75 2.19
C THR A 85 -21.32 2.51 3.44
N ASP A 86 -21.08 1.26 3.79
CA ASP A 86 -20.20 0.95 4.91
C ASP A 86 -18.74 1.04 4.42
N ARG A 87 -17.98 1.90 5.09
CA ARG A 87 -16.56 2.11 4.81
C ARG A 87 -15.78 1.02 5.49
N TYR A 88 -14.96 0.31 4.73
CA TYR A 88 -14.18 -0.79 5.28
C TYR A 88 -12.70 -0.44 5.38
N SER A 89 -12.13 -0.88 6.49
CA SER A 89 -10.73 -0.71 6.81
C SER A 89 -9.91 -1.89 6.31
N PHE A 90 -8.89 -1.61 5.51
CA PHE A 90 -7.95 -2.61 5.00
C PHE A 90 -6.53 -2.33 5.48
N LEU A 91 -5.84 -3.39 5.84
CA LEU A 91 -4.40 -3.38 6.06
C LEU A 91 -3.72 -3.86 4.78
N LYS A 92 -3.09 -2.93 4.05
CA LYS A 92 -2.40 -3.18 2.79
C LYS A 92 -0.89 -3.20 2.99
N ILE A 93 -0.26 -4.23 2.46
CA ILE A 93 1.18 -4.48 2.51
C ILE A 93 1.69 -4.57 1.07
N PRO A 94 2.05 -3.46 0.42
CA PRO A 94 2.75 -3.49 -0.85
C PRO A 94 4.24 -3.80 -0.64
N VAL A 95 4.77 -4.70 -1.48
CA VAL A 95 6.19 -5.00 -1.60
C VAL A 95 6.59 -4.73 -3.04
N ALA A 96 7.22 -3.58 -3.29
CA ALA A 96 7.56 -3.11 -4.61
C ALA A 96 9.07 -3.08 -4.85
N VAL A 97 9.50 -3.45 -6.04
CA VAL A 97 10.85 -3.12 -6.52
C VAL A 97 10.86 -1.63 -6.84
N LYS A 98 11.83 -0.91 -6.29
CA LYS A 98 12.00 0.54 -6.48
C LYS A 98 13.26 0.81 -7.26
N TRP A 99 13.15 1.56 -8.35
CA TRP A 99 14.29 2.04 -9.11
C TRP A 99 14.35 3.56 -9.03
N ARG A 100 15.44 4.07 -8.46
CA ARG A 100 15.68 5.49 -8.16
C ARG A 100 16.81 6.02 -9.03
N ILE A 101 16.56 7.11 -9.75
CA ILE A 101 17.52 7.77 -10.63
C ILE A 101 17.43 9.27 -10.42
N GLY A 102 18.55 9.96 -10.28
CA GLY A 102 18.58 11.42 -10.25
C GLY A 102 19.74 12.00 -9.47
N ILE A 103 19.68 13.32 -9.29
CA ILE A 103 20.69 14.10 -8.59
C ILE A 103 20.41 14.13 -7.08
N PRO A 104 21.39 14.43 -6.22
CA PRO A 104 21.21 14.42 -4.76
C PRO A 104 20.05 15.29 -4.24
N LEU A 105 19.64 16.31 -5.00
CA LEU A 105 18.58 17.24 -4.63
C LEU A 105 17.17 16.74 -5.00
N VAL A 106 17.03 16.12 -6.17
CA VAL A 106 15.76 15.63 -6.73
C VAL A 106 16.03 14.29 -7.41
N LYS A 107 15.38 13.23 -6.91
CA LYS A 107 15.51 11.87 -7.41
C LYS A 107 14.17 11.36 -7.89
N VAL A 108 14.07 10.96 -9.13
CA VAL A 108 12.87 10.30 -9.66
C VAL A 108 12.93 8.83 -9.28
N PHE A 109 11.78 8.21 -9.01
CA PHE A 109 11.69 6.79 -8.75
C PHE A 109 10.50 6.15 -9.44
N LEU A 110 10.66 4.88 -9.79
CA LEU A 110 9.62 4.00 -10.26
C LEU A 110 9.48 2.85 -9.27
N THR A 111 8.26 2.47 -8.91
CA THR A 111 7.97 1.27 -8.11
C THR A 111 7.07 0.32 -8.87
N LEU A 112 7.33 -0.97 -8.73
CA LEU A 112 6.52 -2.05 -9.29
C LEU A 112 6.59 -3.25 -8.36
N GLY A 113 5.45 -3.74 -7.89
CA GLY A 113 5.43 -5.05 -7.25
C GLY A 113 4.09 -5.42 -6.62
N PRO A 114 4.00 -6.65 -6.09
CA PRO A 114 2.76 -7.16 -5.56
C PRO A 114 2.34 -6.41 -4.29
N TYR A 115 1.03 -6.35 -4.06
CA TYR A 115 0.46 -5.98 -2.78
C TYR A 115 -0.46 -7.06 -2.26
N TYR A 116 -0.45 -7.22 -0.95
CA TYR A 116 -1.41 -8.01 -0.20
C TYR A 116 -2.27 -7.07 0.63
N SER A 117 -3.58 -7.23 0.62
CA SER A 117 -4.51 -6.41 1.42
C SER A 117 -5.43 -7.32 2.21
N MET A 118 -5.56 -7.07 3.51
CA MET A 118 -6.40 -7.85 4.40
C MET A 118 -7.41 -6.94 5.10
N SER A 119 -8.67 -7.34 5.15
CA SER A 119 -9.68 -6.61 5.92
C SER A 119 -9.36 -6.63 7.41
N TRP A 120 -9.39 -5.46 8.05
CA TRP A 120 -9.24 -5.29 9.50
C TRP A 120 -10.60 -5.19 10.21
N ASP A 121 -11.67 -4.93 9.46
CA ASP A 121 -12.99 -4.66 10.02
C ASP A 121 -13.72 -5.93 10.46
N LYS A 122 -14.34 -5.89 11.66
CA LYS A 122 -15.13 -6.99 12.22
C LYS A 122 -16.53 -7.06 11.59
N ASP A 123 -17.05 -5.96 11.08
CA ASP A 123 -18.40 -5.91 10.49
C ASP A 123 -18.46 -6.59 9.11
N LEU A 124 -17.32 -6.67 8.40
CA LEU A 124 -17.16 -7.54 7.22
C LEU A 124 -17.21 -9.03 7.57
N LYS A 125 -16.65 -9.42 8.73
CA LYS A 125 -16.62 -10.83 9.15
C LYS A 125 -18.02 -11.38 9.40
N ASN A 126 -18.89 -10.55 9.98
CA ASN A 126 -20.29 -10.90 10.20
C ASN A 126 -21.12 -10.93 8.91
N SER A 127 -20.80 -10.07 7.93
CA SER A 127 -21.58 -9.94 6.70
C SER A 127 -21.29 -11.04 5.66
N VAL A 128 -20.09 -11.64 5.68
CA VAL A 128 -19.68 -12.60 4.64
C VAL A 128 -19.32 -13.99 5.17
N ASN A 129 -19.47 -14.26 6.48
CA ASN A 129 -19.18 -15.58 7.07
C ASN A 129 -17.78 -16.12 6.72
N GLU A 130 -16.81 -15.23 6.51
CA GLU A 130 -15.40 -15.57 6.27
C GLU A 130 -14.51 -14.75 7.20
N ASP A 131 -13.59 -15.44 7.87
CA ASP A 131 -12.79 -14.89 8.96
C ASP A 131 -11.75 -13.83 8.52
N SER A 132 -11.46 -13.72 7.22
CA SER A 132 -10.51 -12.74 6.65
C SER A 132 -10.69 -12.56 5.13
N PHE A 133 -11.06 -11.36 4.70
CA PHE A 133 -11.04 -10.99 3.27
C PHE A 133 -9.64 -10.56 2.87
N SER A 134 -9.06 -11.27 1.92
CA SER A 134 -7.72 -10.99 1.42
C SER A 134 -7.73 -10.76 -0.09
N PHE A 135 -7.03 -9.72 -0.51
CA PHE A 135 -6.84 -9.35 -1.91
C PHE A 135 -5.36 -9.35 -2.25
N PHE A 136 -5.05 -9.85 -3.45
CA PHE A 136 -3.72 -9.78 -4.01
C PHE A 136 -3.78 -9.02 -5.34
N GLY A 137 -2.82 -8.13 -5.54
CA GLY A 137 -2.72 -7.37 -6.77
C GLY A 137 -1.31 -6.86 -7.02
N LEU A 138 -1.17 -6.02 -8.03
CA LEU A 138 0.07 -5.39 -8.43
C LEU A 138 -0.06 -3.88 -8.27
N GLU A 139 0.91 -3.26 -7.63
CA GLU A 139 1.01 -1.81 -7.49
C GLU A 139 2.16 -1.30 -8.36
N THR A 140 1.84 -0.34 -9.23
CA THR A 140 2.84 0.43 -9.98
C THR A 140 2.78 1.88 -9.54
N SER A 141 3.92 2.52 -9.31
CA SER A 141 3.92 3.97 -9.06
C SER A 141 5.15 4.65 -9.62
N VAL A 142 5.01 5.93 -9.94
CA VAL A 142 6.11 6.80 -10.34
C VAL A 142 6.08 8.03 -9.45
N GLY A 143 7.25 8.52 -9.06
CA GLY A 143 7.34 9.62 -8.12
C GLY A 143 8.68 10.33 -8.13
N ALA A 144 8.77 11.37 -7.31
CA ALA A 144 9.99 12.12 -7.10
C ALA A 144 10.25 12.30 -5.60
N GLU A 145 11.51 12.18 -5.21
CA GLU A 145 12.04 12.41 -3.89
C GLU A 145 12.86 13.70 -3.88
N ILE A 146 12.48 14.61 -3.00
CA ILE A 146 13.05 15.93 -2.81
C ILE A 146 13.86 15.92 -1.52
N LEU A 147 15.11 16.39 -1.60
CA LEU A 147 16.05 16.51 -0.47
C LEU A 147 16.29 15.18 0.28
N ASN A 148 16.14 14.04 -0.40
CA ASN A 148 16.23 12.70 0.17
C ASN A 148 15.26 12.38 1.33
N LYS A 149 14.29 13.28 1.59
CA LYS A 149 13.37 13.23 2.73
C LYS A 149 11.93 13.14 2.26
N ILE A 150 11.47 14.11 1.49
CA ILE A 150 10.07 14.18 1.07
C ILE A 150 9.94 13.40 -0.23
N HIS A 151 8.97 12.50 -0.33
CA HIS A 151 8.68 11.78 -1.56
C HIS A 151 7.22 11.93 -1.96
N VAL A 152 6.99 12.27 -3.23
CA VAL A 152 5.66 12.36 -3.84
C VAL A 152 5.57 11.24 -4.87
N ARG A 153 4.47 10.50 -4.86
CA ARG A 153 4.23 9.37 -5.79
C ARG A 153 2.83 9.44 -6.35
N ILE A 154 2.69 9.05 -7.61
CA ILE A 154 1.41 8.77 -8.25
C ILE A 154 1.47 7.31 -8.68
N GLY A 155 0.47 6.52 -8.30
CA GLY A 155 0.46 5.10 -8.63
C GLY A 155 -0.90 4.58 -9.02
N TYR A 156 -0.89 3.34 -9.48
CA TYR A 156 -2.03 2.61 -9.97
C TYR A 156 -2.02 1.21 -9.36
N ASN A 157 -3.19 0.77 -8.89
CA ASN A 157 -3.38 -0.55 -8.32
C ASN A 157 -4.13 -1.45 -9.32
N TYR A 158 -3.49 -2.54 -9.73
CA TYR A 158 -4.08 -3.59 -10.55
C TYR A 158 -4.50 -4.76 -9.64
N PRO A 159 -5.79 -4.95 -9.33
CA PRO A 159 -6.24 -6.13 -8.58
C PRO A 159 -6.13 -7.39 -9.46
N LEU A 160 -5.51 -8.46 -8.95
CA LEU A 160 -5.28 -9.70 -9.70
C LEU A 160 -6.13 -10.88 -9.18
N PHE A 161 -6.26 -11.03 -7.85
CA PHE A 161 -6.95 -12.16 -7.24
C PHE A 161 -7.67 -11.75 -5.94
N SER A 162 -8.81 -12.38 -5.69
CA SER A 162 -9.57 -12.31 -4.43
C SER A 162 -9.93 -13.72 -4.01
N ASP A 163 -9.77 -14.03 -2.72
CA ASP A 163 -10.03 -15.37 -2.16
C ASP A 163 -11.53 -15.72 -2.14
N THR A 164 -12.40 -14.70 -2.14
CA THR A 164 -13.84 -14.90 -1.96
C THR A 164 -14.63 -14.79 -3.27
N GLN A 165 -15.07 -15.94 -3.79
CA GLN A 165 -15.83 -16.11 -5.04
C GLN A 165 -17.22 -15.42 -5.08
N LYS A 166 -17.67 -14.77 -4.00
CA LYS A 166 -19.00 -14.13 -3.90
C LYS A 166 -19.02 -12.60 -3.98
N VAL A 167 -17.87 -11.93 -4.04
CA VAL A 167 -17.82 -10.47 -4.25
C VAL A 167 -17.58 -10.20 -5.73
N VAL A 168 -18.66 -10.31 -6.50
CA VAL A 168 -18.73 -10.03 -7.93
C VAL A 168 -18.65 -8.51 -8.15
N TYR A 169 -17.61 -8.10 -8.89
CA TYR A 169 -17.48 -6.83 -9.63
C TYR A 169 -17.53 -5.53 -8.81
N ASP A 170 -16.37 -5.14 -8.30
CA ASP A 170 -15.77 -3.94 -8.91
C ASP A 170 -14.26 -4.14 -8.99
N ARG A 171 -13.75 -4.38 -10.21
CA ARG A 171 -12.31 -4.33 -10.50
C ARG A 171 -11.90 -2.87 -10.46
N ASN A 172 -11.96 -2.27 -9.26
CA ASN A 172 -11.69 -0.87 -9.10
C ASN A 172 -10.17 -0.65 -9.11
N SER A 173 -9.63 -0.63 -10.31
CA SER A 173 -8.29 -0.16 -10.55
C SER A 173 -8.21 1.30 -10.09
N SER A 174 -7.53 1.52 -8.97
CA SER A 174 -7.49 2.84 -8.34
C SER A 174 -6.17 3.54 -8.63
N ILE A 175 -6.30 4.77 -9.13
CA ILE A 175 -5.20 5.74 -9.13
C ILE A 175 -5.07 6.29 -7.71
N PHE A 176 -3.84 6.55 -7.27
CA PHE A 176 -3.59 7.20 -5.99
C PHE A 176 -2.47 8.22 -6.09
N LEU A 177 -2.59 9.25 -5.26
CA LEU A 177 -1.56 10.22 -4.98
C LEU A 177 -1.05 9.98 -3.57
N GLY A 178 0.26 9.80 -3.42
CA GLY A 178 0.93 9.60 -2.13
C GLY A 178 1.97 10.67 -1.85
N LEU A 179 2.07 11.06 -0.60
CA LEU A 179 3.10 11.91 -0.03
C LEU A 179 3.71 11.18 1.17
N GLY A 180 5.03 11.16 1.26
CA GLY A 180 5.70 10.58 2.41
C GLY A 180 7.00 11.27 2.77
N TYR A 181 7.53 10.86 3.91
CA TYR A 181 8.71 11.45 4.54
C TYR A 181 9.64 10.34 5.03
N TRP A 182 10.91 10.40 4.63
CA TRP A 182 12.00 9.54 5.11
C TRP A 182 12.70 10.18 6.31
N PHE A 183 12.92 9.39 7.35
CA PHE A 183 13.70 9.74 8.54
C PHE A 183 15.19 9.52 8.34
#